data_AF-A0A068RGN9-F1
#
_entry.id   AF-A0A068RGN9-F1
#
_cell.length_a   1.000
_cell.length_b   1.000
_cell.length_c   1.000
_cell.angle_alpha   90.00
_cell.angle_beta   90.00
_cell.angle_gamma   90.00
#
_symmetry.space_group_name_H-M   'P 1'
#
loop_
_entity.id
_entity.type
_entity.pdbx_description
1 polymer ?
#
loop_
_entity_poly.entity_id
_entity_poly.type
_entity_poly.pdbx_seq_one_letter_code
_entity_poly.pdbx_strand_id
1 'polypeptide(L)'
;MKVATAFQGVNRSIVKEARSATLDLYRSLLKAAAQFPESHQRYFLRETVRERFRFHRHETSRQRVLKCLQEGSKALEIMCDAKSNAVYMERIDALATAKAGPLKHVVGKLRRIPDLNKRASAALDIRSSSSRKRDPNARMAAPEHLCKLARITQPAPYQPPPNQPIKRLKFTKRKPYMVSIRTHDANGIPFIRVRGWRQPVQTSMMIKTRVKKLQQWMDKIHELQDIRRMIRSERIFYDNLGIHEDFKEYEYHMTEAEKYYSQLRSRIQGNGIDDHTTLREE
;
A
#
# COMPACT_ATOMS: atom_id res chain seq x y z
N MET A 1 22.27 -24.60 5.62
CA MET A 1 21.27 -23.53 5.92
C MET A 1 20.25 -23.39 4.78
N LYS A 2 19.26 -24.29 4.64
CA LYS A 2 18.23 -24.24 3.56
C LYS A 2 16.77 -24.03 4.05
N VAL A 3 16.56 -23.84 5.35
CA VAL A 3 15.20 -23.80 5.95
C VAL A 3 14.51 -22.42 5.82
N ALA A 4 15.26 -21.35 5.50
CA ALA A 4 14.73 -19.98 5.53
C ALA A 4 13.86 -19.57 4.32
N THR A 5 13.89 -20.30 3.20
CA THR A 5 13.17 -19.93 1.97
C THR A 5 11.70 -20.37 1.99
N ALA A 6 11.38 -21.53 2.57
CA ALA A 6 10.00 -22.05 2.65
C ALA A 6 9.06 -21.11 3.44
N PHE A 7 9.54 -20.54 4.55
CA PHE A 7 8.76 -19.60 5.37
C PHE A 7 8.44 -18.27 4.67
N GLN A 8 9.23 -17.86 3.67
CA GLN A 8 8.94 -16.63 2.93
C GLN A 8 7.78 -16.80 1.94
N GLY A 9 7.56 -18.01 1.42
CA GLY A 9 6.45 -18.33 0.51
C GLY A 9 5.10 -18.30 1.24
N VAL A 10 5.01 -18.97 2.39
CA VAL A 10 3.79 -19.05 3.22
C VAL A 10 3.34 -17.66 3.68
N ASN A 11 4.27 -16.78 4.04
CA ASN A 11 3.90 -15.42 4.42
C ASN A 11 3.33 -14.60 3.25
N ARG A 12 3.76 -14.84 2.01
CA ARG A 12 3.23 -14.13 0.83
C ARG A 12 1.83 -14.61 0.46
N SER A 13 1.54 -15.90 0.53
CA SER A 13 0.20 -16.42 0.26
C SER A 13 -0.81 -15.90 1.27
N ILE A 14 -0.49 -15.95 2.57
CA ILE A 14 -1.35 -15.44 3.65
C ILE A 14 -1.64 -13.95 3.47
N VAL A 15 -0.64 -13.15 3.09
CA VAL A 15 -0.84 -11.70 2.85
C VAL A 15 -1.75 -11.47 1.62
N LYS A 16 -1.59 -12.26 0.55
CA LYS A 16 -2.46 -12.18 -0.62
C LYS A 16 -3.90 -12.55 -0.28
N GLU A 17 -4.10 -13.63 0.47
CA GLU A 17 -5.41 -14.09 0.92
C GLU A 17 -6.10 -13.06 1.81
N ALA A 18 -5.40 -12.55 2.83
CA ALA A 18 -5.92 -11.50 3.70
C ALA A 18 -6.30 -10.24 2.92
N ARG A 19 -5.50 -9.87 1.90
CA ARG A 19 -5.82 -8.74 1.02
C ARG A 19 -7.07 -8.99 0.18
N SER A 20 -7.25 -10.20 -0.36
CA SER A 20 -8.48 -10.55 -1.09
C SER A 20 -9.69 -10.45 -0.18
N ALA A 21 -9.65 -11.12 0.97
CA ALA A 21 -10.72 -11.10 1.97
C ALA A 21 -11.07 -9.67 2.40
N THR A 22 -10.07 -8.80 2.58
CA THR A 22 -10.26 -7.38 2.91
C THR A 22 -11.02 -6.65 1.80
N LEU A 23 -10.67 -6.85 0.54
CA LEU A 23 -11.32 -6.20 -0.59
C LEU A 23 -12.75 -6.71 -0.81
N ASP A 24 -12.98 -8.01 -0.61
CA ASP A 24 -14.30 -8.61 -0.77
C ASP A 24 -15.25 -8.18 0.36
N LEU A 25 -14.76 -8.10 1.59
CA LEU A 25 -15.50 -7.53 2.72
C LEU A 25 -15.82 -6.05 2.48
N TYR A 26 -14.86 -5.25 2.00
CA TYR A 26 -15.07 -3.84 1.66
C TYR A 26 -16.18 -3.67 0.61
N ARG A 27 -16.15 -4.45 -0.48
CA ARG A 27 -17.19 -4.43 -1.52
C ARG A 27 -18.55 -4.82 -0.97
N SER A 28 -18.60 -5.86 -0.13
CA SER A 28 -19.84 -6.36 0.46
C SER A 28 -20.47 -5.34 1.40
N LEU A 29 -19.68 -4.70 2.25
CA LEU A 29 -20.14 -3.61 3.12
C LEU A 29 -20.67 -2.43 2.32
N LEU A 30 -19.99 -2.03 1.24
CA LEU A 30 -20.48 -0.94 0.39
C LEU A 30 -21.76 -1.30 -0.35
N LYS A 31 -21.90 -2.55 -0.81
CA LYS A 31 -23.14 -3.04 -1.42
C LYS A 31 -24.29 -3.05 -0.41
N ALA A 32 -24.05 -3.54 0.80
CA ALA A 32 -25.04 -3.54 1.87
C ALA A 32 -25.44 -2.10 2.26
N ALA A 33 -24.46 -1.18 2.38
CA ALA A 33 -24.72 0.22 2.68
C ALA A 33 -25.62 0.90 1.63
N ALA A 34 -25.51 0.52 0.36
CA ALA A 34 -26.31 1.09 -0.72
C ALA A 34 -27.79 0.66 -0.70
N GLN A 35 -28.12 -0.43 0.01
CA GLN A 35 -29.47 -1.00 0.06
C GLN A 35 -30.37 -0.36 1.14
N PHE A 36 -29.85 0.59 1.93
CA PHE A 36 -30.66 1.31 2.92
C PHE A 36 -31.61 2.31 2.24
N PRO A 37 -32.85 2.48 2.74
CA PRO A 37 -33.85 3.33 2.09
C PRO A 37 -33.44 4.81 2.12
N GLU A 38 -33.02 5.27 3.29
CA GLU A 38 -32.75 6.69 3.53
C GLU A 38 -31.39 7.13 2.98
N SER A 39 -31.37 8.34 2.40
CA SER A 39 -30.15 8.89 1.78
C SER A 39 -29.06 9.20 2.81
N HIS A 40 -29.42 9.72 4.00
CA HIS A 40 -28.47 10.01 5.07
C HIS A 40 -27.86 8.75 5.67
N GLN A 41 -28.63 7.66 5.78
CA GLN A 41 -28.14 6.35 6.24
C GLN A 41 -27.11 5.78 5.25
N ARG A 42 -27.46 5.76 3.95
CA ARG A 42 -26.56 5.32 2.87
C ARG A 42 -25.25 6.11 2.89
N TYR A 43 -25.35 7.43 3.01
CA TYR A 43 -24.19 8.32 3.11
C TYR A 43 -23.33 7.98 4.34
N PHE A 44 -23.93 7.91 5.52
CA PHE A 44 -23.24 7.64 6.78
C PHE A 44 -22.50 6.31 6.75
N LEU A 45 -23.17 5.24 6.34
CA LEU A 45 -22.59 3.89 6.26
C LEU A 45 -21.45 3.85 5.25
N ARG A 46 -21.66 4.41 4.05
CA ARG A 46 -20.63 4.43 2.99
C ARG A 46 -19.37 5.15 3.45
N GLU A 47 -19.50 6.34 4.02
CA GLU A 47 -18.35 7.13 4.45
C GLU A 47 -17.68 6.55 5.70
N THR A 48 -18.45 5.96 6.62
CA THR A 48 -17.89 5.24 7.78
C THR A 48 -17.08 4.02 7.36
N VAL A 49 -17.59 3.21 6.41
CA VAL A 49 -16.85 2.07 5.85
C VAL A 49 -15.56 2.57 5.20
N ARG A 50 -15.63 3.58 4.34
CA ARG A 50 -14.43 4.16 3.69
C ARG A 50 -13.41 4.67 4.71
N GLU A 51 -13.87 5.40 5.73
CA GLU A 51 -13.02 5.97 6.76
C GLU A 51 -12.30 4.89 7.55
N ARG A 52 -13.03 3.84 7.99
CA ARG A 52 -12.44 2.72 8.75
C ARG A 52 -11.39 1.96 7.94
N PHE A 53 -11.68 1.63 6.69
CA PHE A 53 -10.70 0.94 5.83
C PHE A 53 -9.48 1.82 5.54
N ARG A 54 -9.65 3.13 5.32
CA ARG A 54 -8.53 4.07 5.17
C ARG A 54 -7.69 4.17 6.44
N PHE A 55 -8.35 4.29 7.60
CA PHE A 55 -7.69 4.42 8.90
C PHE A 55 -6.76 3.23 9.20
N HIS A 56 -7.14 2.02 8.79
CA HIS A 56 -6.39 0.77 8.98
C HIS A 56 -5.56 0.34 7.76
N ARG A 57 -5.48 1.13 6.69
CA ARG A 57 -4.76 0.78 5.44
C ARG A 57 -3.27 0.41 5.67
N HIS A 58 -2.65 1.02 6.68
CA HIS A 58 -1.24 0.84 7.00
C HIS A 58 -1.01 -0.13 8.17
N GLU A 59 -2.03 -0.88 8.59
CA GLU A 59 -1.89 -1.88 9.64
C GLU A 59 -1.04 -3.06 9.14
N THR A 60 0.08 -3.32 9.81
CA THR A 60 1.01 -4.41 9.48
C THR A 60 0.90 -5.60 10.43
N SER A 61 0.24 -5.43 11.58
CA SER A 61 0.06 -6.50 12.56
C SER A 61 -1.03 -7.48 12.11
N ARG A 62 -0.65 -8.76 11.94
CA ARG A 62 -1.57 -9.83 11.53
C ARG A 62 -2.77 -9.96 12.46
N GLN A 63 -2.54 -9.96 13.78
CA GLN A 63 -3.62 -10.06 14.77
C GLN A 63 -4.60 -8.89 14.66
N ARG A 64 -4.09 -7.67 14.44
CA ARG A 64 -4.95 -6.49 14.26
C ARG A 64 -5.73 -6.53 12.95
N VAL A 65 -5.11 -6.96 11.85
CA VAL A 65 -5.82 -7.14 10.57
C VAL A 65 -6.95 -8.16 10.72
N LEU A 66 -6.69 -9.31 11.34
CA LEU A 66 -7.73 -10.32 11.59
C LEU A 66 -8.86 -9.79 12.48
N LYS A 67 -8.52 -9.03 13.54
CA LYS A 67 -9.53 -8.38 14.38
C LYS A 67 -10.37 -7.38 13.58
N CYS A 68 -9.76 -6.56 12.72
CA CYS A 68 -10.48 -5.62 11.85
C CYS A 68 -11.41 -6.35 10.87
N LEU A 69 -10.96 -7.48 10.31
CA LEU A 69 -11.79 -8.32 9.45
C LEU A 69 -12.99 -8.90 10.20
N GLN A 70 -12.79 -9.42 11.41
CA GLN A 70 -13.87 -9.91 12.27
C GLN A 70 -14.87 -8.82 12.64
N GLU A 71 -14.38 -7.64 13.02
CA GLU A 71 -15.24 -6.47 13.31
C GLU A 71 -16.03 -6.05 12.07
N GLY A 72 -15.41 -6.06 10.89
CA GLY A 72 -16.08 -5.75 9.62
C GLY A 72 -17.12 -6.79 9.22
N SER A 73 -16.87 -8.09 9.43
CA SER A 73 -17.85 -9.15 9.19
C SER A 73 -19.06 -9.02 10.11
N LYS A 74 -18.84 -8.74 11.40
CA LYS A 74 -19.94 -8.45 12.35
C LYS A 74 -20.73 -7.21 11.94
N ALA A 75 -20.05 -6.17 11.46
CA ALA A 75 -20.73 -4.97 10.95
C ALA A 75 -21.59 -5.29 9.72
N LEU A 76 -21.12 -6.17 8.82
CA LEU A 76 -21.88 -6.61 7.66
C LEU A 76 -23.14 -7.40 8.06
N GLU A 77 -23.00 -8.32 9.02
CA GLU A 77 -24.12 -9.07 9.60
C GLU A 77 -25.19 -8.12 10.16
N ILE A 78 -24.79 -7.18 11.03
CA ILE A 78 -25.69 -6.15 11.59
C ILE A 78 -26.37 -5.33 10.48
N MET A 79 -25.65 -4.98 9.40
CA MET A 79 -26.23 -4.23 8.28
C MET A 79 -27.24 -5.05 7.47
N CYS A 80 -27.02 -6.35 7.32
CA CYS A 80 -27.97 -7.25 6.68
C CYS A 80 -29.23 -7.43 7.55
N ASP A 81 -29.04 -7.67 8.84
CA ASP A 81 -30.12 -7.87 9.81
C ASP A 81 -30.94 -6.60 10.05
N ALA A 82 -30.33 -5.42 9.91
CA ALA A 82 -31.04 -4.14 10.07
C ALA A 82 -32.21 -3.99 9.10
N LYS A 83 -32.26 -4.73 8.00
CA LYS A 83 -33.39 -4.70 7.07
C LYS A 83 -34.65 -5.35 7.62
N SER A 84 -34.51 -6.39 8.44
CA SER A 84 -35.63 -7.09 9.09
C SER A 84 -35.84 -6.62 10.53
N ASN A 85 -34.81 -6.09 11.18
CA ASN A 85 -34.84 -5.71 12.58
C ASN A 85 -34.91 -4.18 12.77
N ALA A 86 -36.06 -3.70 13.25
CA ALA A 86 -36.32 -2.28 13.53
C ALA A 86 -35.32 -1.68 14.54
N VAL A 87 -34.88 -2.43 15.55
CA VAL A 87 -33.97 -1.93 16.59
C VAL A 87 -32.60 -1.54 15.99
N TYR A 88 -32.09 -2.37 15.08
CA TYR A 88 -30.83 -2.05 14.39
C TYR A 88 -31.01 -0.89 13.41
N MET A 89 -32.15 -0.83 12.72
CA MET A 89 -32.46 0.29 11.83
C MET A 89 -32.52 1.62 12.60
N GLU A 90 -33.24 1.67 13.72
CA GLU A 90 -33.31 2.86 14.58
C GLU A 90 -31.94 3.27 15.12
N ARG A 91 -31.11 2.30 15.50
CA ARG A 91 -29.73 2.58 15.95
C ARG A 91 -28.88 3.18 14.83
N ILE A 92 -28.97 2.64 13.61
CA ILE A 92 -28.27 3.18 12.43
C ILE A 92 -28.78 4.59 12.13
N ASP A 93 -30.09 4.81 12.20
CA ASP A 93 -30.69 6.13 12.01
C ASP A 93 -30.20 7.14 13.06
N ALA A 94 -30.16 6.75 14.33
CA ALA A 94 -29.66 7.59 15.41
C ALA A 94 -28.18 7.97 15.24
N LEU A 95 -27.37 7.07 14.67
CA LEU A 95 -25.98 7.35 14.32
C LEU A 95 -25.89 8.30 13.11
N ALA A 96 -26.65 8.03 12.05
CA ALA A 96 -26.64 8.80 10.80
C ALA A 96 -27.19 10.24 10.96
N THR A 97 -28.17 10.43 11.84
CA THR A 97 -28.78 11.72 12.17
C THR A 97 -28.03 12.48 13.27
N ALA A 98 -26.88 11.97 13.74
CA ALA A 98 -26.08 12.56 14.81
C ALA A 98 -26.80 12.70 16.16
N LYS A 99 -27.85 11.91 16.41
CA LYS A 99 -28.48 11.79 17.75
C LYS A 99 -27.54 11.07 18.72
N ALA A 100 -26.73 10.14 18.20
CA ALA A 100 -25.74 9.36 18.94
C ALA A 100 -24.38 9.28 18.22
N GLY A 101 -23.36 8.76 18.91
CA GLY A 101 -22.07 8.38 18.32
C GLY A 101 -21.14 9.54 17.94
N PRO A 102 -20.15 9.27 17.06
CA PRO A 102 -19.12 10.25 16.70
C PRO A 102 -19.67 11.51 16.03
N LEU A 103 -20.72 11.37 15.20
CA LEU A 103 -21.32 12.50 14.50
C LEU A 103 -21.99 13.50 15.45
N LYS A 104 -22.59 13.03 16.55
CA LYS A 104 -23.09 13.92 17.62
C LYS A 104 -21.98 14.83 18.15
N HIS A 105 -20.81 14.25 18.39
CA HIS A 105 -19.65 14.99 18.88
C HIS A 105 -19.12 15.98 17.83
N VAL A 106 -19.15 15.62 16.54
CA VAL A 106 -18.80 16.51 15.44
C VAL A 106 -19.75 17.71 15.38
N VAL A 107 -21.07 17.48 15.36
CA VAL A 107 -22.07 18.55 15.34
C VAL A 107 -21.91 19.47 16.56
N GLY A 108 -21.68 18.90 17.75
CA GLY A 108 -21.39 19.68 18.95
C GLY A 108 -20.13 20.53 18.83
N LYS A 109 -19.05 20.00 18.25
CA LYS A 109 -17.82 20.76 17.99
C LYS A 109 -18.05 21.90 16.98
N LEU A 110 -18.80 21.64 15.91
CA LEU A 110 -19.11 22.66 14.91
C LEU A 110 -19.94 23.79 15.52
N ARG A 111 -20.97 23.47 16.33
CA ARG A 111 -21.81 24.46 17.01
C ARG A 111 -21.03 25.37 17.97
N ARG A 112 -19.95 24.87 18.57
CA ARG A 112 -19.09 25.65 19.48
C ARG A 112 -18.23 26.71 18.76
N ILE A 113 -18.05 26.62 17.44
CA ILE A 113 -17.28 27.61 16.68
C ILE A 113 -18.19 28.84 16.45
N PRO A 114 -17.90 30.03 17.00
CA PRO A 114 -18.79 31.18 16.88
C PRO A 114 -18.85 31.73 15.45
N ASP A 115 -17.70 31.81 14.78
CA ASP A 115 -17.56 32.31 13.42
C ASP A 115 -18.11 31.30 12.39
N LEU A 116 -19.09 31.74 11.60
CA LEU A 116 -19.76 30.93 10.58
C LEU A 116 -18.81 30.45 9.48
N ASN A 117 -17.83 31.27 9.09
CA ASN A 117 -16.88 30.93 8.02
C ASN A 117 -15.91 29.83 8.49
N LYS A 118 -15.39 29.97 9.72
CA LYS A 118 -14.56 28.94 10.35
C LYS A 118 -15.35 27.65 10.59
N ARG A 119 -16.62 27.76 10.94
CA ARG A 119 -17.52 26.60 11.11
C ARG A 119 -17.75 25.88 9.78
N ALA A 120 -18.03 26.61 8.71
CA ALA A 120 -18.20 26.05 7.37
C ALA A 120 -16.92 25.38 6.87
N SER A 121 -15.75 26.01 7.09
CA SER A 121 -14.44 25.42 6.78
C SER A 121 -14.18 24.14 7.57
N ALA A 122 -14.50 24.11 8.87
CA ALA A 122 -14.36 22.92 9.70
C ALA A 122 -15.29 21.76 9.27
N ALA A 123 -16.44 22.07 8.66
CA ALA A 123 -17.37 21.08 8.15
C ALA A 123 -16.91 20.40 6.85
N LEU A 124 -15.83 20.89 6.20
CA LEU A 124 -15.26 20.25 5.01
C LEU A 124 -14.59 18.90 5.29
N ASP A 125 -14.15 18.67 6.54
CA ASP A 125 -13.60 17.38 6.94
C ASP A 125 -13.98 17.03 8.39
N ILE A 126 -15.05 16.25 8.53
CA ILE A 126 -15.60 15.81 9.81
C ILE A 126 -14.86 14.61 10.43
N ARG A 127 -13.77 14.13 9.81
CA ARG A 127 -12.96 13.03 10.34
C ARG A 127 -12.24 13.41 11.65
N SER A 128 -11.86 12.39 12.41
CA SER A 128 -11.03 12.56 13.61
C SER A 128 -9.66 13.19 13.28
N SER A 129 -9.04 13.88 14.24
CA SER A 129 -7.69 14.43 14.08
C SER A 129 -6.67 13.34 13.72
N SER A 130 -6.79 12.16 14.32
CA SER A 130 -5.94 10.99 14.03
C SER A 130 -6.10 10.51 12.58
N SER A 131 -7.33 10.45 12.06
CA SER A 131 -7.61 10.05 10.68
C SER A 131 -7.04 11.08 9.68
N ARG A 132 -7.20 12.38 9.96
CA ARG A 132 -6.60 13.46 9.15
C ARG A 132 -5.08 13.43 9.13
N LYS A 133 -4.43 13.07 10.25
CA LYS A 133 -2.97 12.91 10.32
C LYS A 133 -2.47 11.70 9.52
N ARG A 134 -3.22 10.60 9.52
CA ARG A 134 -2.87 9.37 8.78
C ARG A 134 -3.08 9.50 7.28
N ASP A 135 -4.18 10.14 6.87
CA ASP A 135 -4.53 10.34 5.47
C ASP A 135 -4.92 11.81 5.23
N PRO A 136 -3.93 12.70 4.99
CA PRO A 136 -4.16 14.13 4.85
C PRO A 136 -4.85 14.50 3.53
N ASN A 137 -4.82 13.62 2.54
CA ASN A 137 -5.36 13.88 1.21
C ASN A 137 -6.84 13.47 1.10
N ALA A 138 -7.28 12.49 1.89
CA ALA A 138 -8.70 12.18 2.02
C ALA A 138 -9.44 13.32 2.75
N ARG A 139 -10.74 13.47 2.51
CA ARG A 139 -11.67 14.31 3.30
C ARG A 139 -13.03 13.63 3.39
N MET A 140 -13.79 13.95 4.43
CA MET A 140 -15.19 13.54 4.59
C MET A 140 -16.01 14.80 4.91
N ALA A 141 -16.69 15.37 3.92
CA ALA A 141 -17.50 16.56 4.14
C ALA A 141 -18.70 16.24 5.03
N ALA A 142 -19.22 17.21 5.78
CA ALA A 142 -20.51 17.04 6.45
C ALA A 142 -21.63 16.98 5.40
N PRO A 143 -22.55 16.00 5.45
CA PRO A 143 -23.73 15.98 4.60
C PRO A 143 -24.69 17.12 4.98
N GLU A 144 -25.57 17.49 4.06
CA GLU A 144 -26.43 18.67 4.17
C GLU A 144 -27.28 18.69 5.45
N HIS A 145 -27.86 17.54 5.86
CA HIS A 145 -28.66 17.46 7.07
C HIS A 145 -27.83 17.73 8.33
N LEU A 146 -26.56 17.33 8.37
CA LEU A 146 -25.66 17.67 9.49
C LEU A 146 -25.23 19.14 9.45
N CYS A 147 -25.06 19.73 8.26
CA CYS A 147 -24.80 21.16 8.11
C CYS A 147 -25.97 21.99 8.67
N LYS A 148 -27.22 21.61 8.36
CA LYS A 148 -28.44 22.22 8.93
C LYS A 148 -28.44 22.12 10.46
N LEU A 149 -28.16 20.93 11.01
CA LEU A 149 -28.05 20.74 12.45
C LEU A 149 -26.94 21.60 13.08
N ALA A 150 -25.83 21.84 12.37
CA ALA A 150 -24.72 22.67 12.83
C ALA A 150 -24.93 24.18 12.61
N ARG A 151 -26.09 24.61 12.08
CA ARG A 151 -26.38 26.00 11.70
C ARG A 151 -25.34 26.52 10.70
N ILE A 152 -25.10 25.75 9.64
CA ILE A 152 -24.23 26.12 8.51
C ILE A 152 -25.16 26.36 7.32
N THR A 153 -25.30 27.61 6.90
CA THR A 153 -26.20 28.04 5.83
C THR A 153 -25.73 27.60 4.46
N GLN A 154 -24.41 27.61 4.21
CA GLN A 154 -23.79 27.10 2.99
C GLN A 154 -22.44 26.45 3.32
N PRO A 155 -22.20 25.19 2.93
CA PRO A 155 -20.87 24.61 3.02
C PRO A 155 -19.94 25.38 2.07
N ALA A 156 -18.79 25.83 2.57
CA ALA A 156 -17.80 26.51 1.74
C ALA A 156 -17.41 25.60 0.56
N PRO A 157 -17.21 26.14 -0.65
CA PRO A 157 -16.69 25.33 -1.75
C PRO A 157 -15.32 24.76 -1.35
N TYR A 158 -15.09 23.50 -1.71
CA TYR A 158 -13.81 22.86 -1.46
C TYR A 158 -12.70 23.63 -2.17
N GLN A 159 -11.74 24.12 -1.40
CA GLN A 159 -10.46 24.58 -1.92
C GLN A 159 -9.42 23.49 -1.65
N PRO A 160 -8.75 22.94 -2.69
CA PRO A 160 -7.60 22.08 -2.47
C PRO A 160 -6.57 22.84 -1.66
N PRO A 161 -5.87 22.18 -0.72
CA PRO A 161 -4.82 22.87 0.01
C PRO A 161 -3.80 23.34 -1.03
N PRO A 162 -3.31 24.59 -0.95
CA PRO A 162 -2.23 25.02 -1.83
C PRO A 162 -1.09 24.02 -1.67
N ASN A 163 -0.51 23.55 -2.79
CA ASN A 163 0.63 22.64 -2.78
C ASN A 163 1.63 23.17 -1.76
N GLN A 164 1.77 22.48 -0.62
CA GLN A 164 2.67 22.96 0.42
C GLN A 164 4.04 23.05 -0.23
N PRO A 165 4.72 24.22 -0.15
CA PRO A 165 6.04 24.35 -0.73
C PRO A 165 6.88 23.22 -0.15
N ILE A 166 7.45 22.39 -1.03
CA ILE A 166 8.35 21.30 -0.64
C ILE A 166 9.40 21.96 0.23
N LYS A 167 9.36 21.71 1.55
CA LYS A 167 10.30 22.30 2.49
C LYS A 167 11.68 21.89 1.99
N ARG A 168 12.41 22.82 1.39
CA ARG A 168 13.77 22.57 0.92
C ARG A 168 14.55 22.07 2.13
N LEU A 169 14.99 20.81 2.08
CA LEU A 169 15.87 20.27 3.11
C LEU A 169 17.06 21.22 3.19
N LYS A 170 17.38 21.70 4.40
CA LYS A 170 18.54 22.57 4.60
C LYS A 170 19.76 21.76 4.19
N PHE A 171 20.33 22.05 3.02
CA PHE A 171 21.57 21.43 2.59
C PHE A 171 22.67 21.86 3.57
N THR A 172 23.16 20.92 4.38
CA THR A 172 24.38 21.12 5.16
C THR A 172 25.54 21.27 4.18
N LYS A 173 26.19 22.44 4.19
CA LYS A 173 27.39 22.69 3.39
C LYS A 173 28.44 21.60 3.67
N ARG A 174 29.06 21.07 2.62
CA ARG A 174 30.13 20.07 2.75
C ARG A 174 31.35 20.73 3.42
N LYS A 175 31.98 20.03 4.37
CA LYS A 175 33.26 20.46 4.94
C LYS A 175 34.40 20.12 3.98
N PRO A 176 35.54 20.83 3.99
CA PRO A 176 36.63 20.64 3.02
C PRO A 176 37.18 19.20 2.93
N TYR A 177 37.20 18.46 4.05
CA TYR A 177 37.69 17.07 4.10
C TYR A 177 36.66 16.03 3.61
N MET A 178 35.45 16.45 3.27
CA MET A 178 34.36 15.56 2.84
C MET A 178 34.45 15.31 1.34
N VAL A 179 35.30 14.37 0.95
CA VAL A 179 35.52 13.98 -0.44
C VAL A 179 34.56 12.85 -0.83
N SER A 180 33.96 12.96 -2.02
CA SER A 180 33.21 11.87 -2.64
C SER A 180 34.17 10.81 -3.19
N ILE A 181 34.02 9.58 -2.71
CA ILE A 181 34.81 8.42 -3.11
C ILE A 181 33.88 7.47 -3.86
N ARG A 182 34.31 6.99 -5.04
CA ARG A 182 33.65 5.88 -5.72
C ARG A 182 34.04 4.58 -5.02
N THR A 183 33.08 3.91 -4.40
CA THR A 183 33.27 2.63 -3.71
C THR A 183 32.49 1.55 -4.46
N HIS A 184 32.92 0.30 -4.36
CA HIS A 184 32.20 -0.84 -4.92
C HIS A 184 31.60 -1.66 -3.77
N ASP A 185 30.41 -2.21 -3.99
CA ASP A 185 29.87 -3.22 -3.09
C ASP A 185 30.53 -4.59 -3.33
N ALA A 186 30.17 -5.60 -2.52
CA ALA A 186 30.70 -6.96 -2.66
C ALA A 186 30.37 -7.61 -4.02
N ASN A 187 29.39 -7.08 -4.75
CA ASN A 187 28.98 -7.55 -6.08
C ASN A 187 29.57 -6.71 -7.21
N GLY A 188 30.48 -5.78 -6.90
CA GLY A 188 31.13 -4.90 -7.87
C GLY A 188 30.27 -3.71 -8.34
N ILE A 189 29.12 -3.44 -7.71
CA ILE A 189 28.27 -2.30 -8.08
C ILE A 189 28.91 -1.02 -7.54
N PRO A 190 29.28 -0.06 -8.41
CA PRO A 190 29.83 1.22 -7.96
C PRO A 190 28.74 2.09 -7.33
N PHE A 191 29.09 2.79 -6.25
CA PHE A 191 28.28 3.85 -5.65
C PHE A 191 29.17 4.94 -5.05
N ILE A 192 28.64 6.15 -4.95
CA ILE A 192 29.38 7.29 -4.38
C ILE A 192 29.15 7.32 -2.87
N ARG A 193 30.23 7.33 -2.10
CA ARG A 193 30.23 7.54 -0.65
C ARG A 193 31.04 8.79 -0.32
N VAL A 194 30.49 9.68 0.50
CA VAL A 194 31.25 10.84 0.99
C VAL A 194 31.95 10.47 2.30
N ARG A 195 33.28 10.66 2.37
CA ARG A 195 34.07 10.36 3.58
C ARG A 195 33.60 11.25 4.73
N GLY A 196 33.39 10.65 5.90
CA GLY A 196 32.91 11.36 7.09
C GLY A 196 31.42 11.67 7.12
N TRP A 197 30.64 11.28 6.09
CA TRP A 197 29.18 11.30 6.15
C TRP A 197 28.63 9.92 6.50
N ARG A 198 27.60 9.90 7.34
CA ARG A 198 26.74 8.72 7.47
C ARG A 198 26.02 8.54 6.14
N GLN A 199 26.15 7.36 5.56
CA GLN A 199 25.44 7.02 4.33
C GLN A 199 23.92 7.20 4.55
N PRO A 200 23.21 7.94 3.67
CA PRO A 200 21.77 8.08 3.77
C PRO A 200 21.09 6.71 3.73
N VAL A 201 20.08 6.49 4.57
CA VAL A 201 19.34 5.23 4.63
C VAL A 201 18.79 4.84 3.25
N GLN A 202 18.40 5.84 2.44
CA GLN A 202 17.91 5.64 1.08
C GLN A 202 18.96 4.99 0.15
N THR A 203 20.23 5.43 0.19
CA THR A 203 21.26 4.85 -0.68
C THR A 203 21.61 3.44 -0.22
N SER A 204 21.70 3.18 1.09
CA SER A 204 21.87 1.82 1.63
C SER A 204 20.70 0.90 1.24
N MET A 205 19.46 1.40 1.28
CA MET A 205 18.28 0.65 0.83
C MET A 205 18.29 0.39 -0.67
N MET A 206 18.76 1.34 -1.48
CA MET A 206 18.92 1.18 -2.93
C MET A 206 19.92 0.06 -3.24
N ILE A 207 21.10 0.10 -2.62
CA ILE A 207 22.11 -0.97 -2.76
C ILE A 207 21.51 -2.31 -2.36
N LYS A 208 20.88 -2.40 -1.18
CA LYS A 208 20.23 -3.63 -0.70
C LYS A 208 19.17 -4.15 -1.67
N THR A 209 18.38 -3.26 -2.27
CA THR A 209 17.35 -3.63 -3.26
C THR A 209 17.97 -4.15 -4.55
N ARG A 210 19.06 -3.54 -5.03
CA ARG A 210 19.82 -4.01 -6.20
C ARG A 210 20.45 -5.38 -5.95
N VAL A 211 21.16 -5.54 -4.83
CA VAL A 211 21.74 -6.82 -4.40
C VAL A 211 20.68 -7.93 -4.34
N LYS A 212 19.52 -7.63 -3.74
CA LYS A 212 18.41 -8.59 -3.67
C LYS A 212 17.88 -8.98 -5.05
N LYS A 213 17.76 -8.04 -5.99
CA LYS A 213 17.34 -8.34 -7.37
C LYS A 213 18.36 -9.20 -8.11
N LEU A 214 19.66 -8.89 -7.97
CA LEU A 214 20.74 -9.70 -8.54
C LEU A 214 20.68 -11.14 -8.02
N GLN A 215 20.51 -11.33 -6.71
CA GLN A 215 20.35 -12.65 -6.12
C GLN A 215 19.14 -13.40 -6.69
N GLN A 216 17.99 -12.73 -6.81
CA GLN A 216 16.79 -13.34 -7.40
C GLN A 216 17.00 -13.82 -8.83
N TRP A 217 17.78 -13.09 -9.63
CA TRP A 217 18.10 -13.51 -10.99
C TRP A 217 19.10 -14.67 -11.01
N MET A 218 20.09 -14.67 -10.13
CA MET A 218 21.02 -15.81 -9.99
C MET A 218 20.27 -17.08 -9.58
N ASP A 219 19.39 -16.97 -8.58
CA ASP A 219 18.54 -18.07 -8.13
C ASP A 219 17.69 -18.60 -9.30
N LYS A 220 17.14 -17.71 -10.14
CA LYS A 220 16.33 -18.11 -11.29
C LYS A 220 17.16 -18.78 -12.39
N ILE A 221 18.38 -18.32 -12.64
CA ILE A 221 19.31 -18.96 -13.58
C ILE A 221 19.64 -20.38 -13.10
N HIS A 222 19.92 -20.56 -11.81
CA HIS A 222 20.18 -21.88 -11.24
C HIS A 222 18.96 -22.81 -11.35
N GLU A 223 17.75 -22.30 -11.08
CA GLU A 223 16.52 -23.08 -11.27
C GLU A 223 16.35 -23.56 -12.73
N LEU A 224 16.61 -22.70 -13.71
CA LEU A 224 16.55 -23.07 -15.14
C LEU A 224 17.61 -24.12 -15.50
N GLN A 225 18.82 -24.01 -14.95
CA GLN A 225 19.88 -24.99 -15.13
C GLN A 225 19.51 -26.35 -14.54
N ASP A 226 18.84 -26.36 -13.38
CA ASP A 226 18.34 -27.58 -12.74
C ASP A 226 17.28 -28.25 -13.61
N ILE A 227 16.30 -27.49 -14.12
CA ILE A 227 15.27 -27.97 -15.06
C ILE A 227 15.91 -28.56 -16.31
N ARG A 228 16.89 -27.87 -16.90
CA ARG A 228 17.59 -28.38 -18.09
C ARG A 228 18.34 -29.68 -17.81
N ARG A 229 18.91 -29.85 -16.60
CA ARG A 229 19.53 -31.12 -16.19
C ARG A 229 18.50 -32.24 -16.09
N MET A 230 17.31 -31.95 -15.57
CA MET A 230 16.22 -32.93 -15.49
C MET A 230 15.73 -33.36 -16.89
N ILE A 231 15.48 -32.40 -17.80
CA ILE A 231 15.08 -32.70 -19.19
C ILE A 231 16.11 -33.60 -19.88
N ARG A 232 17.41 -33.34 -19.65
CA ARG A 232 18.47 -34.20 -20.19
C ARG A 232 18.44 -35.62 -19.62
N SER A 233 18.19 -35.78 -18.32
CA SER A 233 18.06 -37.11 -17.73
C SER A 233 16.81 -37.84 -18.22
N GLU A 234 15.68 -37.12 -18.41
CA GLU A 234 14.46 -37.68 -18.96
C GLU A 234 14.67 -38.13 -20.41
N ARG A 235 15.34 -37.33 -21.23
CA ARG A 235 15.70 -37.70 -22.59
C ARG A 235 16.51 -39.00 -22.64
N ILE A 236 17.55 -39.12 -21.82
CA ILE A 236 18.35 -40.35 -21.72
C ILE A 236 17.47 -41.54 -21.30
N PHE A 237 16.53 -41.32 -20.38
CA PHE A 237 15.60 -42.35 -19.94
C PHE A 237 14.67 -42.82 -21.06
N TYR A 238 14.09 -41.91 -21.85
CA TYR A 238 13.24 -42.27 -22.99
C TYR A 238 14.01 -42.94 -24.13
N ASP A 239 15.23 -42.47 -24.41
CA ASP A 239 16.12 -43.09 -25.39
C ASP A 239 16.40 -44.56 -25.00
N ASN A 240 16.59 -44.86 -23.71
CA ASN A 240 16.77 -46.23 -23.21
C ASN A 240 15.51 -47.10 -23.34
N LEU A 241 14.32 -46.50 -23.42
CA LEU A 241 13.05 -47.20 -23.65
C LEU A 241 12.72 -47.36 -25.15
N GLY A 242 13.54 -46.80 -26.04
CA GLY A 242 13.26 -46.78 -27.48
C GLY A 242 12.15 -45.81 -27.88
N ILE A 243 11.80 -44.85 -27.02
CA ILE A 243 10.80 -43.82 -27.28
C ILE A 243 11.54 -42.54 -27.67
N HIS A 244 11.30 -42.04 -28.88
CA HIS A 244 11.91 -40.80 -29.37
C HIS A 244 10.92 -39.62 -29.28
N GLU A 245 10.86 -38.98 -28.12
CA GLU A 245 10.16 -37.72 -27.93
C GLU A 245 11.07 -36.51 -28.24
N ASP A 246 10.51 -35.45 -28.83
CA ASP A 246 11.28 -34.25 -29.15
C ASP A 246 11.29 -33.25 -27.98
N PHE A 247 12.37 -33.27 -27.20
CA PHE A 247 12.60 -32.32 -26.10
C PHE A 247 13.26 -31.00 -26.53
N LYS A 248 13.56 -30.82 -27.82
CA LYS A 248 14.35 -29.65 -28.29
C LYS A 248 13.66 -28.32 -28.02
N GLU A 249 12.34 -28.26 -28.15
CA GLU A 249 11.57 -27.03 -27.91
C GLU A 249 11.67 -26.59 -26.44
N TYR A 250 11.56 -27.53 -25.50
CA TYR A 250 11.72 -27.25 -24.07
C TYR A 250 13.14 -26.78 -23.72
N GLU A 251 14.16 -27.45 -24.25
CA GLU A 251 15.55 -27.01 -24.06
C GLU A 251 15.78 -25.61 -24.64
N TYR A 252 15.23 -25.31 -25.82
CA TYR A 252 15.32 -24.00 -26.45
C TYR A 252 14.76 -22.90 -25.54
N HIS A 253 13.52 -23.05 -25.05
CA HIS A 253 12.90 -22.06 -24.17
C HIS A 253 13.67 -21.83 -22.88
N MET A 254 14.24 -22.88 -22.29
CA MET A 254 15.07 -22.75 -21.09
C MET A 254 16.37 -21.97 -21.40
N THR A 255 17.01 -22.25 -22.53
CA THR A 255 18.22 -21.49 -22.94
C THR A 255 17.92 -20.02 -23.25
N GLU A 256 16.77 -19.73 -23.88
CA GLU A 256 16.35 -18.36 -24.15
C GLU A 256 16.07 -17.60 -22.84
N ALA A 257 15.37 -18.24 -21.90
CA ALA A 257 15.14 -17.67 -20.57
C ALA A 257 16.46 -17.43 -19.81
N GLU A 258 17.41 -18.38 -19.82
CA GLU A 258 18.74 -18.20 -19.23
C GLU A 258 19.48 -17.00 -19.83
N LYS A 259 19.45 -16.86 -21.16
CA LYS A 259 20.04 -15.70 -21.87
C LYS A 259 19.39 -14.40 -21.44
N TYR A 260 18.06 -14.35 -21.35
CA TYR A 260 17.32 -13.17 -20.93
C TYR A 260 17.73 -12.71 -19.52
N TYR A 261 17.75 -13.61 -18.52
CA TYR A 261 18.16 -13.27 -17.15
C TYR A 261 19.64 -12.89 -17.06
N SER A 262 20.50 -13.52 -17.88
CA SER A 262 21.91 -13.16 -17.97
C SER A 262 22.10 -11.75 -18.52
N GLN A 263 21.35 -11.36 -19.55
CA GLN A 263 21.36 -9.99 -20.08
C GLN A 263 20.87 -8.96 -19.04
N LEU A 264 19.80 -9.27 -18.30
CA LEU A 264 19.31 -8.41 -17.22
C LEU A 264 20.38 -8.17 -16.14
N ARG A 265 21.10 -9.23 -15.75
CA ARG A 265 22.24 -9.14 -14.81
C ARG A 265 23.31 -8.21 -15.33
N SER A 266 23.73 -8.38 -16.59
CA SER A 266 24.76 -7.54 -17.22
C SER A 266 24.34 -6.07 -17.29
N ARG A 267 23.06 -5.76 -17.56
CA ARG A 267 22.56 -4.37 -17.57
C ARG A 267 22.68 -3.68 -16.21
N ILE A 268 22.42 -4.39 -15.11
CA ILE A 268 22.58 -3.81 -13.76
C ILE A 268 24.05 -3.55 -13.42
N GLN A 269 24.96 -4.41 -13.88
CA GLN A 269 26.39 -4.22 -13.68
C GLN A 269 26.95 -3.11 -14.60
N GLY A 270 26.45 -2.98 -15.83
CA GLY A 270 26.88 -1.99 -16.82
C GLY A 270 26.34 -0.58 -16.60
N ASN A 271 25.10 -0.42 -16.13
CA ASN A 271 24.46 0.90 -15.94
C ASN A 271 24.99 1.67 -14.71
N GLY A 272 26.14 1.30 -14.15
CA GLY A 272 26.79 1.99 -13.03
C GLY A 272 27.70 3.16 -13.44
N ILE A 273 27.70 3.56 -14.72
CA ILE A 273 28.71 4.47 -15.27
C ILE A 273 28.16 5.88 -15.59
N ASP A 274 26.89 6.06 -16.01
CA ASP A 274 26.51 7.35 -16.63
C ASP A 274 25.41 8.19 -15.93
N ASP A 275 24.67 7.66 -14.96
CA ASP A 275 23.46 8.35 -14.44
C ASP A 275 23.68 9.39 -13.32
N HIS A 276 24.93 9.71 -12.96
CA HIS A 276 25.22 10.64 -11.84
C HIS A 276 26.14 11.82 -12.16
N THR A 277 26.51 12.04 -13.41
CA THR A 277 27.28 13.24 -13.83
C THR A 277 26.45 14.51 -13.97
N THR A 278 25.14 14.50 -13.69
CA THR A 278 24.27 15.69 -13.70
C THR A 278 23.97 16.28 -12.31
N LEU A 279 24.82 16.02 -11.31
CA LEU A 279 24.90 16.90 -10.15
C LEU A 279 25.85 18.05 -10.49
N ARG A 280 25.28 19.09 -11.13
CA ARG A 280 25.89 20.40 -11.33
C ARG A 280 26.64 20.83 -10.07
N GLU A 281 27.88 21.21 -10.26
CA GLU A 281 28.68 21.95 -9.28
C GLU A 281 28.04 23.33 -9.08
N GLU A 282 27.23 23.47 -8.03
CA GLU A 282 26.83 24.73 -7.39
C GLU A 282 26.96 24.59 -5.87
#